data_AF-A0A6H1ZAT4-F1
#
_entry.id   AF-A0A6H1ZAT4-F1
#
_cell.length_a   1.000
_cell.length_b   1.000
_cell.length_c   1.000
_cell.angle_alpha   90.00
_cell.angle_beta   90.00
_cell.angle_gamma   90.00
#
_symmetry.space_group_name_H-M   'P 1'
#
loop_
_entity.id
_entity.type
_entity.pdbx_description
1 polymer ?
#
loop_
_entity_poly.entity_id
_entity_poly.type
_entity_poly.pdbx_seq_one_letter_code
_entity_poly.pdbx_strand_id
1 'polypeptide(L)'
;MGYEKIQTYILDTETGVSLRAAGWVCEGKSVGGGNGWHSREGRRDDQPINPKQRWAKQLNLTISWILTDDEEIIGQDKLFEY
;
A
#
# COMPACT_ATOMS: atom_id res chain seq x y z
N MET A 1 1.50 -18.76 5.73
CA MET A 1 1.17 -17.49 6.41
C MET A 1 2.10 -16.41 5.87
N GLY A 2 1.59 -15.29 5.38
CA GLY A 2 2.40 -14.20 4.83
C GLY A 2 1.57 -12.91 4.73
N TYR A 3 2.23 -11.76 4.60
CA TYR A 3 1.53 -10.48 4.41
C TYR A 3 1.09 -10.32 2.95
N GLU A 4 -0.15 -9.88 2.73
CA GLU A 4 -0.69 -9.64 1.40
C GLU A 4 -0.20 -8.31 0.81
N LYS A 5 -0.12 -7.27 1.65
CA LYS A 5 0.27 -5.92 1.24
C LYS A 5 0.97 -5.15 2.34
N ILE A 6 1.75 -4.15 1.92
CA ILE A 6 2.30 -3.10 2.80
C ILE A 6 1.46 -1.85 2.62
N GLN A 7 1.23 -1.12 3.71
CA GLN A 7 0.56 0.19 3.68
C GLN A 7 1.47 1.28 4.24
N THR A 8 1.35 2.47 3.68
CA THR A 8 1.98 3.69 4.19
C THR A 8 1.05 4.88 4.02
N TYR A 9 1.36 5.98 4.73
CA TYR A 9 0.59 7.20 4.70
C TYR A 9 1.50 8.41 4.51
N ILE A 10 1.09 9.33 3.65
CA ILE A 10 1.70 10.66 3.47
C ILE A 10 0.60 11.72 3.59
N LEU A 11 0.95 12.98 3.81
CA LEU A 11 -0.03 14.07 3.85
C LEU A 11 -0.73 14.20 2.50
N ASP A 12 -1.98 14.66 2.50
CA ASP A 12 -2.75 14.88 1.27
C ASP A 12 -2.13 15.94 0.33
N THR A 13 -1.36 16.87 0.89
CA THR A 13 -0.59 17.88 0.16
C THR A 13 0.68 17.34 -0.49
N GLU A 14 1.15 16.15 -0.09
CA GLU A 14 2.36 15.55 -0.67
C GLU A 14 2.06 14.86 -2.00
N THR A 15 2.98 14.96 -2.97
CA THR A 15 2.69 14.51 -4.33
C THR A 15 2.66 12.99 -4.50
N GLY A 16 3.38 12.24 -3.66
CA GLY A 16 3.53 10.78 -3.77
C GLY A 16 4.30 10.32 -5.02
N VAL A 17 5.13 11.17 -5.64
CA VAL A 17 5.85 10.83 -6.89
C VAL A 17 6.74 9.59 -6.72
N SER A 18 7.49 9.50 -5.62
CA SER A 18 8.36 8.35 -5.33
C SER A 18 7.56 7.06 -5.10
N LEU A 19 6.40 7.14 -4.44
CA LEU A 19 5.51 6.00 -4.23
C LEU A 19 4.98 5.47 -5.56
N ARG A 20 4.53 6.36 -6.45
CA ARG A 20 4.12 5.99 -7.81
C ARG A 20 5.26 5.33 -8.58
N ALA A 21 6.44 5.95 -8.58
CA ALA A 21 7.62 5.41 -9.28
C ALA A 21 8.03 4.03 -8.74
N ALA A 22 7.83 3.76 -7.45
CA ALA A 22 8.10 2.48 -6.81
C ALA A 22 6.97 1.43 -6.93
N GLY A 23 5.93 1.72 -7.71
CA GLY A 23 4.81 0.82 -7.98
C GLY A 23 3.77 0.72 -6.86
N TRP A 24 3.66 1.73 -6.01
CA TRP A 24 2.58 1.81 -5.02
C TRP A 24 1.32 2.40 -5.64
N VAL A 25 0.17 2.00 -5.09
CA VAL A 25 -1.15 2.49 -5.50
C VAL A 25 -1.73 3.34 -4.37
N CYS A 26 -2.25 4.52 -4.72
CA CYS A 26 -3.01 5.36 -3.80
C CYS A 26 -4.42 4.77 -3.62
N GLU A 27 -4.67 4.06 -2.52
CA GLU A 27 -5.97 3.42 -2.22
C GLU A 27 -7.02 4.42 -1.72
N GLY A 28 -6.60 5.57 -1.18
CA GLY A 28 -7.54 6.57 -0.67
C GLY A 28 -6.88 7.91 -0.39
N LYS A 29 -7.62 8.99 -0.67
CA LYS A 29 -7.25 10.37 -0.33
C LYS A 29 -8.05 10.85 0.88
N SER A 30 -7.51 11.84 1.58
CA SER A 30 -8.15 12.48 2.74
C SER A 30 -8.63 11.47 3.79
N VAL A 31 -7.83 10.43 4.02
CA VAL A 31 -8.06 9.37 5.01
C VAL A 31 -7.37 9.72 6.31
N GLY A 32 -8.14 9.78 7.39
CA GLY A 32 -7.63 10.18 8.71
C GLY A 32 -7.20 11.65 8.73
N GLY A 33 -6.43 12.02 9.75
CA GLY A 33 -6.18 13.43 10.08
C GLY A 33 -7.33 14.03 10.89
N GLY A 34 -7.21 15.31 11.22
CA GLY A 34 -8.12 16.01 12.13
C GLY A 34 -7.57 16.07 13.55
N ASN A 35 -8.46 16.01 14.54
CA ASN A 35 -8.06 16.23 15.93
C ASN A 35 -7.07 15.13 16.35
N GLY A 36 -5.83 15.54 16.69
CA GLY A 36 -4.73 14.62 16.99
C GLY A 36 -5.10 13.60 18.06
N TRP A 37 -4.29 12.56 18.24
CA TRP A 37 -4.63 11.51 19.21
C TRP A 37 -4.71 12.05 20.65
N HIS A 38 -5.91 12.17 21.21
CA HIS A 38 -6.15 12.76 22.55
C HIS A 38 -5.96 11.80 23.73
N SER A 39 -5.86 10.49 23.48
CA SER A 39 -5.86 9.51 24.58
C SER A 39 -4.55 9.43 25.39
N ARG A 40 -3.57 10.29 25.13
CA ARG A 40 -2.28 10.24 25.82
C ARG A 40 -1.74 11.64 26.10
N GLU A 41 -1.47 11.90 27.38
CA GLU A 41 -0.97 13.18 27.87
C GLU A 41 0.50 13.42 27.47
N GLY A 42 0.91 14.69 27.39
CA GLY A 42 2.29 15.08 27.08
C GLY A 42 2.72 14.95 25.61
N ARG A 43 1.77 14.80 24.69
CA ARG A 43 2.07 14.77 23.26
C ARG A 43 2.32 16.18 22.72
N ARG A 44 3.17 16.29 21.70
CA ARG A 44 3.44 17.54 21.00
C ARG A 44 2.30 17.88 20.04
N ASP A 45 1.99 19.16 19.94
CA ASP A 45 0.90 19.71 19.12
C ASP A 45 1.38 20.44 17.85
N ASP A 46 2.70 20.48 17.62
CA ASP A 46 3.30 21.12 16.44
C ASP A 46 3.37 20.21 15.20
N GLN A 47 2.93 18.97 15.35
CA GLN A 47 2.88 17.99 14.26
C GLN A 47 1.69 18.27 13.31
N PRO A 48 1.86 18.08 12.00
CA PRO A 48 0.79 18.30 11.04
C PRO A 48 -0.38 17.34 11.29
N ILE A 49 -1.56 17.93 11.44
CA ILE A 49 -2.83 17.23 11.65
C ILE A 49 -3.67 17.12 10.38
N ASN A 50 -3.11 17.55 9.24
CA ASN A 50 -3.76 17.53 7.94
C ASN A 50 -4.21 16.11 7.55
N PRO A 51 -5.24 16.00 6.71
CA PRO A 51 -5.65 14.72 6.15
C PRO A 51 -4.48 14.02 5.44
N LYS A 52 -4.55 12.70 5.39
CA LYS A 52 -3.52 11.87 4.77
C LYS A 52 -4.06 11.16 3.55
N GLN A 53 -3.17 10.61 2.76
CA GLN A 53 -3.50 9.66 1.71
C GLN A 53 -2.89 8.31 2.08
N ARG A 54 -3.64 7.22 1.84
CA ARG A 54 -3.21 5.86 2.09
C ARG A 54 -2.68 5.25 0.80
N TRP A 55 -1.48 4.69 0.88
CA TRP A 55 -0.82 4.00 -0.20
C TRP A 55 -0.62 2.54 0.15
N ALA A 56 -0.78 1.66 -0.81
CA ALA A 56 -0.51 0.25 -0.64
C ALA A 56 0.36 -0.31 -1.77
N LYS A 57 1.17 -1.32 -1.42
CA LYS A 57 1.90 -2.15 -2.36
C LYS A 57 1.58 -3.61 -2.08
N GLN A 58 0.99 -4.27 -3.07
CA GLN A 58 0.75 -5.71 -3.03
C GLN A 58 2.08 -6.45 -3.07
N LEU A 59 2.23 -7.46 -2.21
CA LEU A 59 3.45 -8.27 -2.14
C LEU A 59 3.32 -9.56 -2.97
N ASN A 60 2.10 -10.05 -3.16
CA ASN A 60 1.81 -11.30 -3.85
C ASN A 60 1.13 -11.03 -5.20
N LEU A 61 1.82 -10.36 -6.11
CA LEU A 61 1.28 -10.12 -7.46
C LEU A 61 1.28 -11.43 -8.26
N THR A 62 0.11 -12.08 -8.37
CA THR A 62 -0.07 -13.13 -9.37
C THR A 62 -0.19 -12.45 -10.73
N ILE A 63 0.85 -12.57 -11.55
CA ILE A 63 0.82 -12.04 -12.92
C ILE A 63 0.00 -13.01 -13.77
N SER A 64 -1.33 -12.84 -13.80
CA SER A 64 -2.22 -13.66 -14.62
C SER A 64 -2.37 -13.16 -16.07
N TRP A 65 -1.61 -12.15 -16.49
CA TRP A 65 -1.92 -11.36 -17.69
C TRP A 65 -0.82 -11.28 -18.77
N ILE A 66 0.10 -12.26 -18.86
CA ILE A 66 1.04 -12.32 -20.01
C ILE A 66 0.83 -13.54 -20.93
N LEU A 67 -0.13 -14.43 -20.66
CA LEU A 67 -0.49 -15.48 -21.62
C LEU A 67 -1.98 -15.43 -21.91
N THR A 68 -2.34 -14.68 -22.94
CA THR A 68 -3.49 -15.05 -23.77
C THR A 68 -3.16 -14.67 -25.20
N ASP A 69 -2.39 -15.53 -25.85
CA ASP A 69 -2.86 -16.18 -27.06
C ASP A 69 -2.38 -17.64 -26.98
N ASP A 70 -3.36 -18.52 -26.99
CA ASP A 70 -3.34 -20.00 -27.09
C ASP A 70 -1.99 -20.69 -26.85
N GLU A 71 -1.84 -21.34 -25.69
CA GLU A 71 -1.52 -22.78 -25.57
C GLU A 71 -1.54 -23.21 -24.09
N GLU A 72 -2.32 -24.27 -23.84
CA GLU A 72 -2.32 -25.23 -22.72
C GLU A 72 -1.62 -24.86 -21.38
N ILE A 73 -2.41 -24.67 -20.32
CA ILE A 73 -1.89 -24.66 -18.94
C ILE A 73 -1.53 -26.09 -18.53
N ILE A 74 -0.26 -26.43 -18.65
CA ILE A 74 0.30 -27.63 -18.02
C ILE A 74 0.60 -27.31 -16.55
N GLY A 75 -0.06 -28.05 -15.65
CA GLY A 75 0.50 -28.50 -14.38
C GLY A 75 0.87 -27.42 -13.35
N GLN A 76 0.00 -27.25 -12.37
CA GLN A 76 0.32 -26.66 -11.08
C GLN A 76 1.41 -27.50 -10.39
N ASP A 77 2.68 -27.05 -10.43
CA ASP A 77 3.75 -27.69 -9.64
C ASP A 77 4.38 -26.76 -8.61
N LYS A 78 4.51 -27.38 -7.43
CA LYS A 78 5.01 -26.89 -6.15
C LYS A 78 6.34 -26.17 -6.29
N LEU A 79 6.45 -24.93 -5.81
CA LEU A 79 7.74 -24.35 -5.42
C LEU A 79 7.58 -23.38 -4.25
N PHE A 80 7.40 -23.95 -3.06
CA PHE A 80 7.86 -23.33 -1.81
C PHE A 80 8.33 -24.44 -0.87
N GLU A 81 9.54 -24.93 -1.11
CA GLU A 81 10.39 -25.49 -0.06
C GLU A 81 11.66 -24.64 0.00
N TYR A 82 11.82 -23.94 1.12
CA TYR A 82 13.11 -23.64 1.75
C TYR A 82 12.91 -23.55 3.26
#